data_AF-A0A117MCH3-F1
#
_entry.id   AF-A0A117MCH3-F1
#
_cell.length_a   1.000
_cell.length_b   1.000
_cell.length_c   1.000
_cell.angle_alpha   90.00
_cell.angle_beta   90.00
_cell.angle_gamma   90.00
#
_symmetry.space_group_name_H-M   'P 1'
#
loop_
_entity.id
_entity.type
_entity.pdbx_description
1 polymer ?
#
loop_
_entity_poly.entity_id
_entity_poly.type
_entity_poly.pdbx_seq_one_letter_code
_entity_poly.pdbx_strand_id
1 'polypeptide(L)'
;MDKQNKKLFFITLICSIVFSSIVAGAVGFWAGSLPQKTDELNLLQDRNIVRVNEESDIVSVVEKVSPAVVSIIITKNLPKIEEYYFNPFGDDDFFNRFFGDDFFNFGIPQYRQNGTEEREIGGGTGFIITSDGYIVTNKHVVADEEAEYTVMMNDESKYDAEV
;
A
#
# COMPACT_ATOMS: atom_id res chain seq x y z
N MET A 1 73.23 -27.49 52.50
CA MET A 1 72.34 -26.41 52.94
C MET A 1 71.94 -26.66 54.38
N ASP A 2 72.42 -25.83 55.31
CA ASP A 2 72.14 -25.96 56.74
C ASP A 2 70.64 -25.86 57.06
N LYS A 3 70.20 -26.63 58.06
CA LYS A 3 68.81 -26.62 58.56
C LYS A 3 68.32 -25.21 58.93
N GLN A 4 69.23 -24.33 59.35
CA GLN A 4 68.95 -22.93 59.68
C GLN A 4 68.59 -22.09 58.43
N ASN A 5 69.33 -22.25 57.33
CA ASN A 5 69.10 -21.49 56.10
C ASN A 5 67.80 -21.91 55.39
N LYS A 6 67.38 -23.17 55.52
CA LYS A 6 66.07 -23.63 55.03
C LYS A 6 64.91 -22.99 55.82
N LYS A 7 65.00 -22.90 57.15
CA LYS A 7 63.98 -22.23 57.97
C LYS A 7 63.88 -20.74 57.64
N LEU A 8 65.02 -20.07 57.47
CA LEU A 8 65.05 -18.65 57.12
C LEU A 8 64.43 -18.39 55.74
N PHE A 9 64.70 -19.25 54.76
CA PHE A 9 64.09 -19.18 53.41
C PHE A 9 62.57 -19.38 53.41
N PHE A 10 62.06 -20.32 54.22
CA PHE A 10 60.61 -20.51 54.34
C PHE A 10 59.91 -19.32 55.00
N ILE A 11 60.54 -18.67 55.99
CA ILE A 11 59.98 -17.48 56.65
C ILE A 11 59.92 -16.31 55.67
N THR A 12 60.99 -16.04 54.90
CA THR A 12 60.99 -14.94 53.93
C THR A 12 59.98 -15.15 52.79
N LEU A 13 59.76 -16.40 52.37
CA LEU A 13 58.74 -16.75 51.37
C LEU A 13 57.32 -16.50 51.88
N ILE A 14 57.03 -16.85 53.14
CA ILE A 14 55.70 -16.60 53.73
C ILE A 14 55.48 -15.10 53.90
N CYS A 15 56.49 -14.35 54.37
CA CYS A 15 56.38 -12.90 54.51
C CYS A 15 56.13 -12.18 53.18
N SER A 16 56.73 -12.61 52.06
CA SER A 16 56.51 -11.96 50.76
C SER A 16 55.10 -12.19 50.21
N ILE A 17 54.51 -13.38 50.45
CA ILE A 17 53.13 -13.71 50.06
C ILE A 17 52.11 -12.90 50.87
N VAL A 18 52.35 -12.74 52.18
CA VAL A 18 51.47 -11.94 53.04
C VAL A 18 51.57 -10.45 52.69
N PHE A 19 52.76 -9.97 52.33
CA PHE A 19 52.95 -8.57 51.95
C PHE A 19 52.28 -8.25 50.60
N SER A 20 52.33 -9.16 49.63
CA SER A 20 51.71 -8.95 48.32
C SER A 20 50.18 -8.92 48.38
N SER A 21 49.56 -9.72 49.24
CA SER A 21 48.10 -9.74 49.40
C SER A 21 47.56 -8.44 50.05
N ILE A 22 48.29 -7.87 51.01
CA ILE A 22 47.93 -6.60 51.66
C ILE A 22 48.01 -5.44 50.66
N VAL A 23 49.08 -5.38 49.85
CA VAL A 23 49.25 -4.33 48.84
C VAL A 23 48.18 -4.43 47.76
N ALA A 24 47.86 -5.63 47.27
CA ALA A 24 46.81 -5.84 46.28
C ALA A 24 45.42 -5.40 46.80
N GLY A 25 45.10 -5.72 48.06
CA GLY A 25 43.87 -5.29 48.70
C GLY A 25 43.75 -3.77 48.85
N ALA A 26 44.84 -3.11 49.26
CA ALA A 26 44.88 -1.66 49.41
C ALA A 26 44.70 -0.93 48.06
N VAL A 27 45.35 -1.41 47.00
CA VAL A 27 45.23 -0.83 45.64
C VAL A 27 43.82 -1.02 45.08
N GLY A 28 43.22 -2.20 45.26
CA GLY A 28 41.85 -2.48 44.83
C GLY A 28 40.82 -1.57 45.51
N PHE A 29 40.98 -1.34 46.82
CA PHE A 29 40.11 -0.44 47.58
C PHE A 29 40.29 1.03 47.14
N TRP A 30 41.52 1.49 46.94
CA TRP A 30 41.81 2.85 46.47
C TRP A 30 41.30 3.11 45.05
N ALA A 31 41.45 2.14 44.15
CA ALA A 31 40.91 2.21 42.79
C ALA A 31 39.37 2.22 42.79
N GLY A 32 38.74 1.48 43.70
CA GLY A 32 37.29 1.46 43.87
C GLY A 32 36.71 2.73 44.52
N SER A 33 37.53 3.49 45.26
CA SER A 33 37.11 4.75 45.90
C SER A 33 37.29 5.98 45.01
N LEU A 34 37.83 5.83 43.79
CA LEU A 34 37.88 6.93 42.83
C LEU A 34 36.45 7.18 42.30
N PRO A 35 35.97 8.44 42.30
CA PRO A 35 34.66 8.75 41.74
C PRO A 35 34.65 8.41 40.24
N GLN A 36 33.90 7.38 39.86
CA GLN A 36 33.58 7.14 38.45
C GLN A 36 32.71 8.32 37.99
N LYS A 37 33.20 9.11 37.03
CA LYS A 37 32.39 10.10 36.33
C LYS A 37 31.35 9.37 35.48
N THR A 38 30.25 8.95 36.11
CA THR A 38 29.04 8.44 35.45
C THR A 38 28.02 9.57 35.34
N ASP A 39 28.39 10.65 34.69
CA ASP A 39 27.48 11.76 34.42
C ASP A 39 27.57 12.10 32.94
N GLU A 40 26.93 11.27 32.09
CA GLU A 40 26.59 11.67 30.71
C GLU A 40 25.55 10.77 30.00
N LEU A 41 24.70 10.03 30.74
CA LEU A 41 23.70 9.13 30.13
C LEU A 41 22.25 9.35 30.61
N ASN A 42 21.93 10.54 31.12
CA ASN A 42 20.53 10.92 31.44
C ASN A 42 20.01 12.13 30.64
N LEU A 43 20.80 12.71 29.71
CA LEU A 43 20.35 13.84 28.88
C LEU A 43 19.54 13.44 27.64
N LEU A 44 19.33 12.13 27.39
CA LEU A 44 18.50 11.64 26.29
C LEU A 44 17.16 11.05 26.72
N GLN A 45 16.88 11.01 28.03
CA GLN A 45 15.67 10.38 28.58
C GLN A 45 14.45 11.32 28.64
N ASP A 46 14.58 12.54 28.10
CA ASP A 46 13.47 13.48 27.89
C ASP A 46 13.00 13.53 26.43
N ARG A 47 13.51 12.63 25.57
CA ARG A 47 12.86 12.37 24.29
C ARG A 47 11.74 11.38 24.55
N ASN A 48 10.53 11.90 24.62
CA ASN A 48 9.29 11.14 24.48
C ASN A 48 9.41 10.37 23.15
N ILE A 49 9.90 9.13 23.18
CA ILE A 49 9.98 8.28 22.00
C ILE A 49 8.54 7.90 21.69
N VAL A 50 7.88 8.70 20.87
CA VAL A 50 6.63 8.30 20.21
C VAL A 50 7.01 7.07 19.40
N ARG A 51 6.70 5.88 19.92
CA ARG A 51 6.68 4.66 19.12
C ARG A 51 5.50 4.81 18.16
N VAL A 52 5.75 5.51 17.06
CA VAL A 52 4.90 5.49 15.89
C VAL A 52 4.93 4.05 15.40
N ASN A 53 3.82 3.34 15.61
CA ASN A 53 3.60 2.13 14.84
C ASN A 53 3.12 2.65 13.48
N GLU A 54 4.04 2.87 12.53
CA GLU A 54 3.80 3.61 11.28
C GLU A 54 2.53 3.13 10.55
N GLU A 55 2.24 1.84 10.63
CA GLU A 55 1.03 1.22 10.10
C GLU A 55 -0.25 1.76 10.76
N SER A 56 -0.27 1.92 12.08
CA SER A 56 -1.43 2.42 12.84
C SER A 56 -1.74 3.87 12.49
N ASP A 57 -0.72 4.70 12.31
CA ASP A 57 -0.90 6.11 11.98
C ASP A 57 -1.40 6.25 10.54
N ILE A 58 -0.86 5.49 9.59
CA ILE A 58 -1.34 5.45 8.20
C ILE A 58 -2.80 4.97 8.14
N VAL A 59 -3.12 3.87 8.82
CA VAL A 59 -4.49 3.33 8.87
C VAL A 59 -5.46 4.37 9.43
N SER A 60 -5.09 5.07 10.51
CA SER A 60 -5.95 6.09 11.12
C SER A 60 -6.24 7.26 10.18
N VAL A 61 -5.26 7.68 9.37
CA VAL A 61 -5.44 8.73 8.38
C VAL A 61 -6.34 8.25 7.26
N VAL A 62 -6.08 7.05 6.72
CA VAL A 62 -6.88 6.45 5.63
C VAL A 62 -8.33 6.28 6.07
N GLU A 63 -8.59 5.72 7.24
CA GLU A 63 -9.95 5.55 7.78
C GLU A 63 -10.69 6.89 7.87
N LYS A 64 -9.98 7.94 8.30
CA LYS A 64 -10.54 9.28 8.44
C LYS A 64 -10.82 9.98 7.11
N VAL A 65 -10.00 9.78 6.08
CA VAL A 65 -10.10 10.50 4.79
C VAL A 65 -10.82 9.72 3.69
N SER A 66 -10.88 8.39 3.77
CA SER A 66 -11.51 7.55 2.73
C SER A 66 -12.95 7.92 2.41
N PRO A 67 -13.81 8.35 3.37
CA PRO A 67 -15.17 8.78 3.04
C PRO A 67 -15.25 10.02 2.13
N ALA A 68 -14.17 10.80 2.01
CA ALA A 68 -14.11 11.95 1.11
C ALA A 68 -13.67 11.57 -0.32
N VAL A 69 -13.24 10.33 -0.56
CA VAL A 69 -12.78 9.85 -1.86
C VAL A 69 -13.95 9.22 -2.60
N VAL A 70 -14.12 9.58 -3.87
CA VAL A 70 -15.23 9.10 -4.70
C VAL A 70 -14.73 8.53 -6.02
N SER A 71 -15.45 7.56 -6.55
CA SER A 71 -15.28 7.08 -7.92
C SER A 71 -16.21 7.84 -8.86
N ILE A 72 -15.70 8.27 -10.01
CA ILE A 72 -16.48 8.95 -11.05
C ILE A 72 -16.58 7.98 -12.22
N ILE A 73 -17.80 7.61 -12.59
CA ILE A 73 -18.11 6.75 -13.73
C ILE A 73 -18.60 7.65 -14.85
N ILE A 74 -18.01 7.49 -16.04
CA ILE A 74 -18.31 8.29 -17.22
C ILE A 74 -19.08 7.41 -18.19
N THR A 75 -20.30 7.82 -18.50
CA THR A 75 -21.22 7.02 -19.28
C THR A 75 -21.67 7.79 -20.51
N LYS A 76 -21.78 7.11 -21.66
CA LYS A 76 -22.24 7.71 -22.90
C LYS A 76 -23.15 6.78 -23.68
N ASN A 77 -24.18 7.35 -24.29
CA ASN A 77 -25.05 6.63 -25.21
C ASN A 77 -24.34 6.43 -26.55
N LEU A 78 -23.89 5.20 -26.81
CA LEU A 78 -23.13 4.83 -27.99
C LEU A 78 -23.94 3.94 -28.94
N PRO A 79 -23.69 4.02 -30.26
CA PRO A 79 -24.36 3.16 -31.23
C PRO A 79 -24.01 1.69 -31.00
N LYS A 80 -25.01 0.83 -30.90
CA LYS A 80 -24.81 -0.61 -30.80
C LYS A 80 -24.60 -1.18 -32.21
N ILE A 81 -23.39 -1.67 -32.48
CA ILE A 81 -23.07 -2.33 -33.74
C ILE A 81 -23.32 -3.82 -33.58
N GLU A 82 -24.24 -4.35 -34.36
CA GLU A 82 -24.55 -5.78 -34.42
C GLU A 82 -24.03 -6.38 -35.72
N GLU A 83 -23.28 -7.47 -35.60
CA GLU A 83 -22.95 -8.33 -36.74
C GLU A 83 -24.15 -9.22 -37.04
N TYR A 84 -24.61 -9.18 -38.29
CA TYR A 84 -25.62 -10.10 -38.78
C TYR A 84 -25.14 -10.73 -40.08
N TYR A 85 -25.52 -11.99 -40.27
CA TYR A 85 -25.22 -12.72 -41.48
C TYR A 85 -26.36 -12.52 -42.47
N PHE A 86 -26.03 -11.90 -43.60
CA PHE A 86 -26.96 -11.76 -44.72
C PHE A 86 -26.67 -12.87 -45.73
N ASN A 87 -27.71 -13.63 -46.10
CA ASN A 87 -27.62 -14.57 -47.21
C ASN A 87 -28.12 -13.86 -48.49
N PRO A 88 -27.23 -13.53 -49.46
CA PRO A 88 -27.62 -12.84 -50.70
C PRO A 88 -28.52 -13.67 -51.61
N PHE A 89 -28.67 -14.98 -51.36
CA PHE A 89 -29.52 -15.88 -52.14
C PHE A 89 -30.81 -16.29 -51.42
N GLY A 90 -31.03 -15.83 -50.17
CA GLY A 90 -32.27 -16.03 -49.41
C GLY A 90 -32.78 -17.48 -49.32
N ASP A 91 -34.07 -17.63 -48.99
CA ASP A 91 -34.83 -18.89 -49.04
C ASP A 91 -35.48 -19.08 -50.44
N ASP A 92 -34.74 -18.82 -51.52
CA ASP A 92 -35.31 -18.96 -52.87
C ASP A 92 -35.49 -20.45 -53.23
N ASP A 93 -36.74 -20.91 -53.24
CA ASP A 93 -37.16 -22.29 -53.60
C ASP A 93 -36.58 -22.78 -54.95
N PHE A 94 -36.35 -21.86 -55.89
CA PHE A 94 -35.75 -22.17 -57.19
C PHE A 94 -34.27 -22.56 -57.08
N PHE A 95 -33.50 -21.84 -56.26
CA PHE A 95 -32.08 -22.08 -56.06
C PHE A 95 -31.85 -23.27 -55.13
N ASN A 96 -32.64 -23.41 -54.06
CA ASN A 96 -32.58 -24.53 -53.12
C ASN A 96 -32.79 -25.88 -53.82
N ARG A 97 -33.72 -25.95 -54.79
CA ARG A 97 -33.92 -27.16 -55.61
C ARG A 97 -32.78 -27.50 -56.57
N PHE A 98 -31.92 -26.53 -56.91
CA PHE A 98 -30.87 -26.72 -57.91
C PHE A 98 -29.49 -27.00 -57.30
N PHE A 99 -29.12 -26.34 -56.20
CA PHE A 99 -27.79 -26.51 -55.58
C PHE A 99 -27.81 -27.14 -54.18
N GLY A 100 -28.99 -27.34 -53.57
CA GLY A 100 -29.15 -27.92 -52.23
C GLY A 100 -28.86 -26.93 -51.09
N ASP A 101 -29.44 -27.21 -49.91
CA ASP A 101 -29.40 -26.34 -48.72
C ASP A 101 -27.96 -26.09 -48.21
N ASP A 102 -27.05 -27.04 -48.44
CA ASP A 102 -25.65 -26.96 -47.98
C ASP A 102 -24.79 -25.96 -48.78
N PHE A 103 -25.17 -25.62 -50.02
CA PHE A 103 -24.39 -24.71 -50.88
C PHE A 103 -24.62 -23.23 -50.56
N PHE A 104 -25.80 -22.88 -50.06
CA PHE A 104 -26.23 -21.49 -49.84
C PHE A 104 -26.10 -20.99 -48.41
N ASN A 105 -25.61 -21.80 -47.48
CA ASN A 105 -25.43 -21.39 -46.08
C ASN A 105 -24.20 -20.50 -45.86
N PHE A 106 -23.77 -19.75 -46.89
CA PHE A 106 -22.63 -18.84 -46.86
C PHE A 106 -23.11 -17.44 -46.44
N GLY A 107 -23.22 -17.23 -45.13
CA GLY A 107 -23.56 -15.92 -44.57
C GLY A 107 -22.42 -14.93 -44.79
N ILE A 108 -22.71 -13.80 -45.45
CA ILE A 108 -21.76 -12.68 -45.51
C ILE A 108 -21.92 -11.87 -44.23
N PRO A 109 -20.85 -11.69 -43.42
CA PRO A 109 -20.93 -10.84 -42.23
C PRO A 109 -21.17 -9.39 -42.67
N GLN A 110 -22.25 -8.80 -42.16
CA GLN A 110 -22.57 -7.38 -42.31
C GLN A 110 -22.75 -6.76 -40.94
N TYR A 111 -22.39 -5.48 -40.82
CA TYR A 111 -22.57 -4.70 -39.60
C TYR A 111 -23.74 -3.74 -39.78
N ARG A 112 -24.70 -3.75 -38.86
CA ARG A 112 -25.75 -2.73 -38.77
C ARG A 112 -25.70 -2.06 -37.42
N GLN A 113 -26.05 -0.78 -37.39
CA GLN A 113 -26.33 -0.08 -36.14
C GLN A 113 -27.76 -0.43 -35.71
N ASN A 114 -27.90 -1.07 -34.55
CA ASN A 114 -29.20 -1.42 -33.98
C ASN A 114 -29.41 -0.69 -32.64
N GLY A 115 -29.84 0.57 -32.74
CA GLY A 115 -30.10 1.43 -31.59
C GLY A 115 -28.84 2.00 -30.93
N THR A 116 -29.04 2.54 -29.74
CA THR A 116 -27.99 3.04 -28.85
C THR A 116 -28.04 2.29 -27.55
N GLU A 117 -26.89 2.05 -26.95
CA GLU A 117 -26.78 1.54 -25.59
C GLU A 117 -25.87 2.43 -24.77
N GLU A 118 -26.27 2.58 -23.52
CA GLU A 118 -25.51 3.29 -22.52
C GLU A 118 -24.28 2.44 -22.15
N ARG A 119 -23.08 2.99 -22.36
CA ARG A 119 -21.82 2.32 -22.07
C ARG A 119 -20.96 3.19 -21.19
N GLU A 120 -20.33 2.56 -20.20
CA GLU A 120 -19.22 3.16 -19.48
C GLU A 120 -18.04 3.34 -20.44
N ILE A 121 -17.69 4.60 -20.70
CA ILE A 121 -16.60 4.98 -21.60
C ILE A 121 -15.32 5.34 -20.85
N GLY A 122 -15.41 5.52 -19.53
CA GLY A 122 -14.26 5.81 -18.69
C GLY A 122 -14.63 5.92 -17.22
N GLY A 123 -13.60 6.16 -16.42
CA GLY A 123 -13.75 6.38 -14.99
C GLY A 123 -12.58 7.16 -14.41
N GLY A 124 -12.76 7.66 -13.21
CA GLY A 124 -11.76 8.43 -12.48
C GLY A 124 -12.03 8.46 -10.98
N THR A 125 -11.19 9.19 -10.26
CA THR A 125 -11.35 9.43 -8.83
C THR A 125 -11.51 10.91 -8.58
N GLY A 126 -12.28 11.27 -7.56
CA GLY A 126 -12.42 12.64 -7.08
C GLY A 126 -12.35 12.72 -5.57
N PHE A 127 -12.30 13.95 -5.06
CA PHE A 127 -12.35 14.25 -3.64
C PHE A 127 -13.44 15.26 -3.34
N ILE A 128 -14.28 14.96 -2.35
CA ILE A 128 -15.26 15.91 -1.82
C ILE A 128 -14.50 16.96 -1.01
N ILE A 129 -14.62 18.23 -1.42
CA ILE A 129 -13.89 19.35 -0.82
C ILE A 129 -14.77 20.24 0.07
N THR A 130 -16.10 20.11 -0.03
CA THR A 130 -17.07 20.89 0.74
C THR A 130 -18.22 20.01 1.22
N SER A 131 -18.89 20.42 2.31
CA SER A 131 -20.10 19.76 2.81
C SER A 131 -21.27 19.78 1.83
N ASP A 132 -21.23 20.72 0.88
CA ASP A 132 -22.32 20.96 -0.06
C ASP A 132 -22.24 20.04 -1.28
N GLY A 133 -21.22 19.18 -1.35
CA GLY A 133 -21.08 18.15 -2.38
C GLY A 133 -20.14 18.49 -3.54
N TYR A 134 -19.39 19.60 -3.49
CA TYR A 134 -18.40 19.89 -4.54
C TYR A 134 -17.26 18.88 -4.52
N ILE A 135 -16.96 18.34 -5.71
CA ILE A 135 -15.91 17.35 -5.94
C ILE A 135 -14.84 17.95 -6.84
N VAL A 136 -13.58 17.71 -6.50
CA VAL A 136 -12.43 18.03 -7.35
C VAL A 136 -11.87 16.75 -7.96
N THR A 137 -11.67 16.79 -9.28
CA THR A 137 -11.03 15.71 -10.04
C THR A 137 -10.10 16.31 -11.11
N ASN A 138 -9.45 15.43 -11.87
CA ASN A 138 -8.64 15.84 -13.00
C ASN A 138 -9.52 16.30 -14.17
N LYS A 139 -9.06 17.35 -14.88
CA LYS A 139 -9.77 17.88 -16.05
C LYS A 139 -10.11 16.82 -17.11
N HIS A 140 -9.22 15.84 -17.35
CA HIS A 140 -9.46 14.81 -18.37
C HIS A 140 -10.59 13.84 -18.00
N VAL A 141 -10.95 13.73 -16.73
CA VAL A 141 -12.09 12.92 -16.28
C VAL A 141 -13.39 13.58 -16.71
N VAL A 142 -13.47 14.90 -16.57
CA VAL A 142 -14.67 15.71 -16.85
C VAL A 142 -14.57 16.51 -18.15
N ALA A 143 -13.86 15.98 -19.14
CA ALA A 143 -13.56 16.70 -20.38
C ALA A 143 -14.66 16.60 -21.46
N ASP A 144 -15.58 15.63 -21.36
CA ASP A 144 -16.64 15.40 -22.34
C ASP A 144 -17.96 15.97 -21.80
N GLU A 145 -18.37 17.12 -22.34
CA GLU A 145 -19.60 17.82 -21.93
C GLU A 145 -20.88 17.07 -22.30
N GLU A 146 -20.81 16.07 -23.20
CA GLU A 146 -21.95 15.26 -23.62
C GLU A 146 -22.04 13.93 -22.87
N ALA A 147 -21.11 13.67 -21.95
CA ALA A 147 -21.12 12.46 -21.14
C ALA A 147 -21.95 12.65 -19.86
N GLU A 148 -22.52 11.56 -19.38
CA GLU A 148 -23.20 11.50 -18.09
C GLU A 148 -22.20 11.06 -17.02
N TYR A 149 -22.22 11.73 -15.87
CA TYR A 149 -21.28 11.52 -14.79
C TYR A 149 -21.99 10.98 -13.55
N THR A 150 -21.64 9.76 -13.16
CA THR A 150 -22.16 9.16 -11.92
C THR A 150 -21.05 9.07 -10.89
N VAL A 151 -21.27 9.68 -9.73
CA VAL A 151 -20.39 9.61 -8.57
C VAL A 151 -20.80 8.43 -7.71
N MET A 152 -19.87 7.54 -7.44
CA MET A 152 -20.03 6.40 -6.54
C MET A 152 -19.18 6.62 -5.27
N MET A 153 -19.85 6.64 -4.13
CA MET A 153 -19.25 6.76 -2.81
C MET A 153 -18.66 5.43 -2.32
N ASN A 154 -17.91 5.46 -1.22
CA ASN A 154 -17.32 4.27 -0.61
C ASN A 154 -18.36 3.30 0.01
N ASP A 155 -19.58 3.78 0.29
CA ASP A 155 -20.72 2.99 0.78
C ASP A 155 -21.59 2.42 -0.37
N GLU A 156 -21.06 2.44 -1.60
CA GLU A 156 -21.72 2.01 -2.84
C GLU A 156 -22.91 2.88 -3.27
N SER A 157 -23.20 3.97 -2.55
CA SER A 157 -24.24 4.91 -2.98
C SER A 157 -23.82 5.67 -4.24
N LYS A 158 -24.79 5.91 -5.14
CA LYS A 158 -24.59 6.53 -6.45
C LYS A 158 -25.39 7.82 -6.57
N TYR A 159 -24.78 8.83 -7.16
CA TYR A 159 -25.37 10.15 -7.38
C TYR A 159 -25.00 10.66 -8.77
N ASP A 160 -25.91 11.35 -9.42
CA ASP A 160 -25.61 12.07 -10.66
C ASP A 160 -24.84 13.35 -10.32
N ALA A 161 -23.87 13.70 -11.17
CA ALA A 161 -23.05 14.89 -11.00
C ALA A 161 -23.12 15.81 -12.21
N GLU A 162 -23.00 17.11 -11.94
CA GLU A 162 -22.94 18.18 -12.93
C GLU A 162 -21.52 18.77 -12.94
N VAL A 163 -21.00 19.08 -14.14
CA VAL A 163 -19.64 19.57 -14.39
C VAL A 163 -19.64 21.07 -14.68
#